data_AF-A0A3L8ADB1-F1
#
_entry.id   AF-A0A3L8ADB1-F1
#
_cell.length_a   1.000
_cell.length_b   1.000
_cell.length_c   1.000
_cell.angle_alpha   90.00
_cell.angle_beta   90.00
_cell.angle_gamma   90.00
#
_symmetry.space_group_name_H-M   'P 1'
#
loop_
_entity.id
_entity.type
_entity.pdbx_description
1 polymer ?
#
loop_
_entity_poly.entity_id
_entity_poly.type
_entity_poly.pdbx_seq_one_letter_code
_entity_poly.pdbx_strand_id
1 'polypeptide(L)'
;MGSIFIAIIIGSIVGLCFVLVVRNRIQEIENVSFEKKTVERLLVISQLHIMYACIIYGYICSITPELMPEDQTVCSFFQDHELIGGIVEELTGANLNPDIAVIHDRVQMGKTYGLIFMIILIILASIEGIGLVNRRINRWVIEAIAIGTSIGCYFSFQYALDLQKEIMNNSVILQLTDITAGFLGVGGFSSMFTNMFEFAFWIILFALFINHLLYHRALNKYYTSNR
;
A
#
# COMPACT_ATOMS: atom_id res chain seq x y z
N MET A 1 14.21 -1.27 -3.99
CA MET A 1 13.95 -2.34 -2.99
C MET A 1 14.33 -1.97 -1.55
N GLY A 2 15.41 -1.22 -1.29
CA GLY A 2 15.84 -0.90 0.08
C GLY A 2 14.80 -0.14 0.93
N SER A 3 14.06 0.81 0.34
CA SER A 3 13.02 1.58 1.03
C SER A 3 11.83 0.74 1.49
N ILE A 4 11.37 -0.22 0.69
CA ILE A 4 10.29 -1.15 1.04
C ILE A 4 10.72 -2.04 2.21
N PHE A 5 11.93 -2.58 2.16
CA PHE A 5 12.45 -3.46 3.22
C PHE A 5 12.59 -2.71 4.54
N ILE A 6 13.10 -1.48 4.51
CA ILE A 6 13.17 -0.59 5.67
C ILE A 6 11.77 -0.29 6.21
N ALA A 7 10.79 -0.02 5.34
CA ALA A 7 9.42 0.23 5.74
C ALA A 7 8.74 -0.98 6.39
N ILE A 8 9.01 -2.20 5.90
CA ILE A 8 8.54 -3.45 6.54
C ILE A 8 9.12 -3.58 7.94
N ILE A 9 10.43 -3.34 8.12
CA ILE A 9 11.09 -3.41 9.43
C ILE A 9 10.50 -2.37 10.39
N ILE A 10 10.44 -1.10 9.97
CA ILE A 10 9.92 -0.02 10.80
C ILE A 10 8.45 -0.27 11.14
N GLY A 11 7.62 -0.61 10.16
CA GLY A 11 6.20 -0.91 10.36
C GLY A 11 5.99 -2.08 11.33
N SER A 12 6.81 -3.13 11.22
CA SER A 12 6.76 -4.29 12.14
C SER A 12 7.15 -3.90 13.57
N ILE A 13 8.21 -3.10 13.73
CA ILE A 13 8.67 -2.63 15.05
C ILE A 13 7.61 -1.71 15.69
N VAL A 14 7.13 -0.71 14.95
CA VAL A 14 6.14 0.25 15.44
C VAL A 14 4.84 -0.45 15.80
N GLY A 15 4.35 -1.34 14.93
CA GLY A 15 3.15 -2.15 15.18
C GLY A 15 3.31 -3.03 16.42
N LEU A 16 4.45 -3.72 16.57
CA LEU A 16 4.71 -4.57 17.74
C LEU A 16 4.78 -3.77 19.03
N CYS A 17 5.51 -2.65 19.03
CA CYS A 17 5.59 -1.74 20.18
C CYS A 17 4.19 -1.24 20.58
N PHE A 18 3.36 -0.84 19.60
CA PHE A 18 1.99 -0.42 19.85
C PHE A 18 1.17 -1.52 20.54
N VAL A 19 1.21 -2.74 20.01
CA VAL A 19 0.48 -3.89 20.60
C VAL A 19 0.93 -4.14 22.03
N LEU A 20 2.24 -4.15 22.30
CA LEU A 20 2.76 -4.41 23.64
C LEU A 20 2.31 -3.34 24.64
N VAL A 21 2.35 -2.06 24.26
CA VAL A 21 1.92 -0.95 25.12
C VAL A 21 0.42 -1.04 25.41
N VAL A 22 -0.42 -1.16 24.39
CA VAL A 22 -1.89 -1.20 24.58
C VAL A 22 -2.31 -2.46 25.33
N ARG A 23 -1.71 -3.62 24.99
CA ARG A 23 -1.98 -4.87 25.68
C ARG A 23 -1.67 -4.77 27.17
N ASN A 24 -0.49 -4.28 27.53
CA ASN A 24 -0.10 -4.16 28.94
C ASN A 24 -1.07 -3.25 29.69
N ARG A 25 -1.53 -2.15 29.07
CA ARG A 25 -2.55 -1.27 29.67
C ARG A 25 -3.89 -1.96 29.88
N ILE A 26 -4.38 -2.73 28.90
CA ILE A 26 -5.64 -3.49 29.06
C ILE A 26 -5.49 -4.52 30.20
N GLN A 27 -4.35 -5.21 30.26
CA GLN A 27 -4.09 -6.23 31.29
C GLN A 27 -3.95 -5.64 32.70
N GLU A 28 -3.33 -4.46 32.83
CA GLU A 28 -3.24 -3.72 34.10
C GLU A 28 -4.62 -3.30 34.62
N ILE A 29 -5.53 -2.87 33.73
CA ILE A 29 -6.84 -2.31 34.10
C ILE A 29 -7.89 -3.40 34.35
N GLU A 30 -7.93 -4.45 33.52
CA GLU A 30 -8.97 -5.49 33.61
C GLU A 30 -8.61 -6.69 34.51
N ASN A 31 -7.44 -6.63 35.18
CA ASN A 31 -7.01 -7.48 36.28
C ASN A 31 -7.32 -8.99 36.08
N VAL A 32 -6.43 -9.71 35.37
CA VAL A 32 -6.35 -11.20 35.22
C VAL A 32 -7.60 -11.92 34.64
N SER A 33 -8.76 -11.26 34.54
CA SER A 33 -10.04 -11.89 34.19
C SER A 33 -10.18 -12.26 32.70
N PHE A 34 -9.43 -11.61 31.81
CA PHE A 34 -9.54 -11.82 30.37
C PHE A 34 -8.47 -12.75 29.80
N GLU A 35 -8.92 -13.70 28.98
CA GLU A 35 -8.03 -14.54 28.17
C GLU A 35 -7.11 -13.64 27.31
N LYS A 36 -5.80 -13.74 27.57
CA LYS A 36 -4.72 -13.08 26.81
C LYS A 36 -4.91 -13.20 25.29
N LYS A 37 -5.37 -14.37 24.83
CA LYS A 37 -5.67 -14.67 23.42
C LYS A 37 -6.75 -13.77 22.81
N THR A 38 -7.73 -13.31 23.60
CA THR A 38 -8.80 -12.42 23.12
C THR A 38 -8.26 -11.00 22.92
N VAL A 39 -7.47 -10.50 23.87
CA VAL A 39 -6.84 -9.17 23.76
C VAL A 39 -5.83 -9.13 22.61
N GLU A 40 -5.04 -10.18 22.43
CA GLU A 40 -4.13 -10.27 21.28
C GLU A 40 -4.89 -10.22 19.95
N ARG A 41 -5.98 -10.98 19.81
CA ARG A 41 -6.83 -10.96 18.60
C ARG A 41 -7.45 -9.59 18.33
N LEU A 42 -7.77 -8.81 19.36
CA LEU A 42 -8.26 -7.44 19.19
C LEU A 42 -7.18 -6.50 18.67
N LEU A 43 -5.94 -6.66 19.11
CA LEU A 43 -4.87 -5.73 18.76
C LEU A 43 -4.17 -6.09 17.44
N VAL A 44 -4.32 -7.34 16.97
CA VAL A 44 -3.76 -7.80 15.68
C VAL A 44 -4.24 -6.92 14.53
N ILE A 45 -5.50 -6.49 14.53
CA ILE A 45 -6.02 -5.73 13.38
C ILE A 45 -5.45 -4.30 13.33
N SER A 46 -5.34 -3.63 14.49
CA SER A 46 -4.67 -2.33 14.57
C SER A 46 -3.19 -2.44 14.23
N GLN A 47 -2.53 -3.53 14.65
CA GLN A 47 -1.15 -3.83 14.25
C GLN A 47 -1.02 -3.95 12.73
N LEU A 48 -1.92 -4.71 12.09
CA LEU A 48 -1.93 -4.88 10.64
C LEU A 48 -2.17 -3.56 9.92
N HIS A 49 -3.12 -2.73 10.40
CA HIS A 49 -3.35 -1.40 9.82
C HIS A 49 -2.10 -0.51 9.87
N ILE A 50 -1.41 -0.45 11.01
CA ILE A 50 -0.16 0.31 11.16
C ILE A 50 0.93 -0.23 10.21
N MET A 51 1.08 -1.55 10.17
CA MET A 51 2.08 -2.20 9.31
C MET A 51 1.79 -1.93 7.83
N TYR A 52 0.54 -2.08 7.39
CA TYR A 52 0.15 -1.81 6.01
C TYR A 52 0.34 -0.35 5.63
N ALA A 53 -0.02 0.60 6.50
CA ALA A 53 0.19 2.02 6.24
C ALA A 53 1.67 2.33 5.96
N CYS A 54 2.58 1.78 6.78
CA CYS A 54 4.02 1.93 6.58
C CYS A 54 4.50 1.26 5.28
N ILE A 55 4.04 0.05 4.97
CA ILE A 55 4.44 -0.69 3.75
C ILE A 55 3.97 0.05 2.50
N ILE A 56 2.72 0.53 2.47
CA ILE A 56 2.16 1.31 1.35
C ILE A 56 3.02 2.54 1.11
N TYR A 57 3.31 3.30 2.17
CA TYR A 57 4.14 4.49 2.04
C TYR A 57 5.58 4.17 1.61
N GLY A 58 6.17 3.09 2.15
CA GLY A 58 7.48 2.59 1.73
C GLY A 58 7.51 2.21 0.25
N TYR A 59 6.43 1.62 -0.26
CA TYR A 59 6.24 1.32 -1.66
C TYR A 59 6.17 2.61 -2.49
N ILE A 60 5.33 3.58 -2.13
CA ILE A 60 5.27 4.89 -2.80
C ILE A 60 6.66 5.58 -2.80
N CYS A 61 7.41 5.51 -1.70
CA CYS A 61 8.76 6.06 -1.63
C CYS A 61 9.76 5.33 -2.55
N SER A 62 9.51 4.05 -2.84
CA SER A 62 10.33 3.24 -3.75
C SER A 62 10.10 3.57 -5.22
N ILE A 63 8.98 4.24 -5.52
CA ILE A 63 8.66 4.71 -6.86
C ILE A 63 9.61 5.86 -7.21
N THR A 64 10.41 5.65 -8.25
CA THR A 64 11.36 6.62 -8.77
C THR A 64 10.79 7.32 -10.01
N PRO A 65 10.92 8.65 -10.10
CA PRO A 65 10.51 9.40 -11.29
C PRO A 65 11.52 9.29 -12.44
N GLU A 66 12.72 8.77 -12.16
CA GLU A 66 13.76 8.58 -13.15
C GLU A 66 13.34 7.42 -14.08
N LEU A 67 13.10 7.78 -15.35
CA LEU A 67 13.12 6.85 -16.47
C LEU A 67 14.43 6.05 -16.42
N MET A 68 14.39 4.78 -16.84
CA MET A 68 15.59 3.95 -16.76
C MET A 68 16.73 4.59 -17.58
N PRO A 69 18.02 4.45 -17.23
CA PRO A 69 19.12 5.00 -18.05
C PRO A 69 19.02 4.61 -19.53
N GLU A 70 18.44 3.44 -19.79
CA GLU A 70 18.13 2.92 -21.11
C GLU A 70 17.03 3.74 -21.83
N ASP A 71 16.04 4.27 -21.12
CA ASP A 71 15.01 5.17 -21.68
C ASP A 71 15.65 6.46 -22.22
N GLN A 72 16.60 7.06 -21.48
CA GLN A 72 17.31 8.25 -21.97
C GLN A 72 18.08 7.98 -23.27
N THR A 73 18.69 6.80 -23.37
CA THR A 73 19.45 6.38 -24.56
C THR A 73 18.53 6.13 -25.75
N VAL A 74 17.36 5.52 -25.52
CA VAL A 74 16.37 5.25 -26.56
C VAL A 74 15.72 6.55 -27.02
N CYS A 75 15.37 7.45 -26.11
CA CYS A 75 14.82 8.77 -26.44
C CYS A 75 15.82 9.58 -27.27
N SER A 76 17.11 9.63 -26.86
CA SER A 76 18.12 10.37 -27.62
C SER A 76 18.34 9.78 -29.02
N PHE A 77 18.32 8.45 -29.15
CA PHE A 77 18.41 7.80 -30.46
C PHE A 77 17.28 8.25 -31.41
N PHE A 78 16.02 8.25 -30.95
CA PHE A 78 14.89 8.66 -31.78
C PHE A 78 14.84 10.17 -32.02
N GLN A 79 15.35 10.99 -31.10
CA GLN A 79 15.52 12.44 -31.31
C GLN A 79 16.58 12.71 -32.38
N ASP A 80 17.71 11.99 -32.36
CA ASP A 80 18.77 12.09 -33.37
C ASP A 80 18.32 11.56 -34.75
N HIS A 81 17.30 10.69 -34.78
CA HIS A 81 16.76 10.05 -35.97
C HIS A 81 15.26 10.31 -36.11
N GLU A 82 14.87 11.59 -36.14
CA GLU A 82 13.46 12.04 -36.10
C GLU A 82 12.55 11.35 -37.15
N LEU A 83 13.06 11.06 -38.35
CA LEU A 83 12.32 10.33 -39.38
C LEU A 83 11.96 8.90 -38.92
N ILE A 84 12.91 8.20 -38.30
CA ILE A 84 12.71 6.85 -37.77
C ILE A 84 11.79 6.92 -36.55
N GLY A 85 11.97 7.93 -35.69
CA GLY A 85 11.08 8.21 -34.56
C GLY A 85 9.62 8.38 -35.00
N GLY A 86 9.36 9.25 -35.98
CA GLY A 86 8.00 9.50 -36.48
C GLY A 86 7.33 8.26 -37.07
N ILE A 87 8.10 7.42 -37.80
CA ILE A 87 7.58 6.14 -38.33
C ILE A 87 7.22 5.19 -37.19
N VAL A 88 8.04 5.11 -36.15
CA VAL A 88 7.79 4.25 -34.99
C VAL A 88 6.58 4.74 -34.20
N GLU A 89 6.46 6.05 -33.93
CA GLU A 89 5.29 6.62 -33.26
C GLU A 89 4.00 6.36 -34.05
N GLU A 90 4.01 6.54 -35.37
CA GLU A 90 2.83 6.32 -36.21
C GLU A 90 2.42 4.85 -36.27
N LEU A 91 3.38 3.92 -36.34
CA LEU A 91 3.11 2.49 -36.43
C LEU A 91 2.75 1.85 -35.09
N THR A 92 3.28 2.37 -33.98
CA THR A 92 3.18 1.71 -32.68
C THR A 92 2.35 2.49 -31.66
N GLY A 93 2.14 3.78 -31.87
CA GLY A 93 1.50 4.69 -30.91
C GLY A 93 2.34 4.95 -29.65
N ALA A 94 3.61 4.51 -29.62
CA ALA A 94 4.51 4.73 -28.49
C ALA A 94 4.82 6.23 -28.34
N ASN A 95 4.85 6.73 -27.11
CA ASN A 95 5.32 8.09 -26.83
C ASN A 95 6.85 8.07 -26.70
N LEU A 96 7.58 8.55 -27.72
CA LEU A 96 9.05 8.52 -27.72
C LEU A 96 9.68 9.74 -27.03
N ASN A 97 8.87 10.73 -26.61
CA ASN A 97 9.34 11.94 -25.93
C ASN A 97 8.48 12.29 -24.70
N PRO A 98 8.50 11.44 -23.64
CA PRO A 98 7.71 11.66 -22.43
C PRO A 98 8.15 12.91 -21.65
N ASP A 99 7.19 13.65 -21.10
CA ASP A 99 7.46 14.80 -20.24
C ASP A 99 7.90 14.35 -18.83
N ILE A 100 9.22 14.26 -18.66
CA ILE A 100 9.86 13.80 -17.42
C ILE A 100 9.53 14.73 -16.24
N ALA A 101 9.35 16.03 -16.48
CA ALA A 101 9.05 16.98 -15.42
C ALA A 101 7.66 16.73 -14.82
N VAL A 102 6.67 16.44 -15.69
CA VAL A 102 5.31 16.09 -15.25
C VAL A 102 5.30 14.79 -14.43
N ILE A 103 6.02 13.76 -14.87
CA ILE A 103 6.11 12.48 -14.14
C ILE A 103 6.80 12.68 -12.80
N HIS A 104 7.87 13.48 -12.77
CA HIS A 104 8.57 13.82 -11.55
C HIS A 104 7.64 14.49 -10.54
N ASP A 105 6.89 15.50 -10.96
CA ASP A 105 5.95 16.22 -10.09
C ASP A 105 4.83 15.32 -9.57
N ARG A 106 4.29 14.43 -10.43
CA ARG A 106 3.30 13.42 -10.03
C ARG A 106 3.82 12.49 -8.95
N VAL A 107 5.06 12.00 -9.08
CA VAL A 107 5.69 11.14 -8.07
C VAL A 107 5.93 11.88 -6.76
N GLN A 108 6.39 13.13 -6.81
CA GLN A 108 6.60 13.93 -5.59
C GLN A 108 5.27 14.26 -4.87
N MET A 109 4.22 14.58 -5.64
CA MET A 109 2.87 14.71 -5.09
C MET A 109 2.42 13.39 -4.46
N GLY A 110 2.61 12.26 -5.14
CA GLY A 110 2.25 10.94 -4.63
C GLY A 110 2.94 10.60 -3.31
N LYS A 111 4.23 10.93 -3.17
CA LYS A 111 4.98 10.81 -1.90
C LYS A 111 4.38 11.69 -0.81
N THR A 112 4.04 12.93 -1.12
CA THR A 112 3.46 13.87 -0.16
C THR A 112 2.10 13.41 0.34
N TYR A 113 1.17 13.07 -0.57
CA TYR A 113 -0.14 12.56 -0.19
C TYR A 113 -0.05 11.19 0.51
N GLY A 114 0.83 10.32 0.04
CA GLY A 114 1.09 9.02 0.68
C GLY A 114 1.52 9.16 2.14
N LEU A 115 2.37 10.14 2.46
CA LEU A 115 2.77 10.44 3.84
C LEU A 115 1.57 10.89 4.68
N ILE A 116 0.75 11.80 4.15
CA ILE A 116 -0.45 12.31 4.83
C ILE A 116 -1.43 11.16 5.12
N PHE A 117 -1.70 10.31 4.13
CA PHE A 117 -2.56 9.14 4.30
C PHE A 117 -1.99 8.16 5.34
N MET A 118 -0.69 7.88 5.31
CA MET A 118 -0.04 7.03 6.31
C MET A 118 -0.26 7.57 7.73
N ILE A 119 -0.06 8.87 7.95
CA ILE A 119 -0.27 9.51 9.26
C ILE A 119 -1.73 9.36 9.71
N ILE A 120 -2.70 9.63 8.82
CA ILE A 120 -4.13 9.49 9.12
C ILE A 120 -4.48 8.05 9.50
N LEU A 121 -3.99 7.05 8.73
CA LEU A 121 -4.23 5.64 8.99
C LEU A 121 -3.63 5.18 10.33
N ILE A 122 -2.42 5.64 10.67
CA ILE A 122 -1.80 5.34 11.96
C ILE A 122 -2.63 5.93 13.12
N ILE A 123 -3.15 7.16 12.97
CA ILE A 123 -4.03 7.77 13.98
C ILE A 123 -5.30 6.95 14.17
N LEU A 124 -5.98 6.56 13.07
CA LEU A 124 -7.20 5.76 13.16
C LEU A 124 -6.95 4.38 13.78
N ALA A 125 -5.90 3.69 13.37
CA ALA A 125 -5.48 2.41 13.96
C ALA A 125 -5.10 2.56 15.45
N SER A 126 -4.54 3.70 15.84
CA SER A 126 -4.24 4.00 17.24
C SER A 126 -5.52 4.21 18.05
N ILE A 127 -6.51 4.93 17.51
CA ILE A 127 -7.83 5.13 18.13
C ILE A 127 -8.54 3.78 18.28
N GLU A 128 -8.45 2.91 17.29
CA GLU A 128 -9.00 1.55 17.35
C GLU A 128 -8.44 0.75 18.54
N GLY A 129 -7.10 0.69 18.69
CA GLY A 129 -6.47 -0.05 19.78
C GLY A 129 -6.64 0.61 21.15
N ILE A 130 -6.38 1.91 21.27
CA ILE A 130 -6.50 2.65 22.54
C ILE A 130 -7.96 2.76 22.97
N GLY A 131 -8.90 2.83 22.03
CA GLY A 131 -10.34 2.90 22.31
C GLY A 131 -10.89 1.67 23.06
N LEU A 132 -10.18 0.54 22.98
CA LEU A 132 -10.49 -0.66 23.75
C LEU A 132 -10.14 -0.49 25.23
N VAL A 133 -9.15 0.34 25.57
CA VAL A 133 -8.69 0.53 26.94
C VAL A 133 -9.84 1.07 27.78
N ASN A 134 -10.19 0.33 28.83
CA ASN A 134 -11.30 0.66 29.73
C ASN A 134 -12.66 0.79 29.03
N ARG A 135 -12.81 0.22 27.81
CA ARG A 135 -14.06 0.18 27.03
C ARG A 135 -14.76 1.54 26.89
N ARG A 136 -13.98 2.61 26.82
CA ARG A 136 -14.50 3.99 26.80
C ARG A 136 -15.29 4.29 25.53
N ILE A 137 -15.00 3.60 24.43
CA ILE A 137 -15.65 3.78 23.14
C ILE A 137 -16.62 2.62 22.91
N ASN A 138 -17.79 2.91 22.34
CA ASN A 138 -18.75 1.87 21.99
C ASN A 138 -18.14 0.90 20.96
N ARG A 139 -18.32 -0.40 21.19
CA ARG A 139 -17.95 -1.48 20.25
C ARG A 139 -18.24 -1.14 18.78
N TRP A 140 -19.44 -0.68 18.47
CA TRP A 140 -19.84 -0.41 17.07
C TRP A 140 -19.01 0.70 16.44
N VAL A 141 -18.59 1.69 17.23
CA VAL A 141 -17.74 2.79 16.77
C VAL A 141 -16.33 2.29 16.49
N ILE A 142 -15.75 1.46 17.38
CA ILE A 142 -14.42 0.89 17.16
C ILE A 142 -14.42 -0.01 15.92
N GLU A 143 -15.46 -0.84 15.76
CA GLU A 143 -15.59 -1.71 14.59
C GLU A 143 -15.74 -0.91 13.28
N ALA A 144 -16.52 0.17 13.30
CA ALA A 144 -16.64 1.07 12.16
C ALA A 144 -15.30 1.75 11.80
N ILE A 145 -14.53 2.19 12.80
CA ILE A 145 -13.18 2.75 12.59
C ILE A 145 -12.25 1.69 11.99
N ALA A 146 -12.31 0.45 12.47
CA ALA A 146 -11.53 -0.66 11.92
C ALA A 146 -11.85 -0.90 10.44
N ILE A 147 -13.14 -0.96 10.07
CA ILE A 147 -13.57 -1.11 8.67
C ILE A 147 -13.08 0.09 7.83
N GLY A 148 -13.29 1.31 8.32
CA GLY A 148 -12.87 2.53 7.63
C GLY A 148 -11.36 2.58 7.40
N THR A 149 -10.57 2.14 8.38
CA THR A 149 -9.10 2.07 8.27
C THR A 149 -8.66 1.03 7.24
N SER A 150 -9.31 -0.14 7.21
CA SER A 150 -9.08 -1.17 6.18
C SER A 150 -9.38 -0.63 4.76
N ILE A 151 -10.50 0.07 4.60
CA ILE A 151 -10.88 0.70 3.31
C ILE A 151 -9.86 1.81 2.94
N GLY A 152 -9.39 2.59 3.91
CA GLY A 152 -8.36 3.61 3.68
C GLY A 152 -7.02 3.01 3.23
N CYS A 153 -6.59 1.90 3.86
CA CYS A 153 -5.42 1.13 3.41
C CYS A 153 -5.60 0.63 1.98
N TYR A 154 -6.80 0.14 1.62
CA TYR A 154 -7.14 -0.31 0.27
C TYR A 154 -6.96 0.81 -0.77
N PHE A 155 -7.60 1.97 -0.55
CA PHE A 155 -7.49 3.09 -1.49
C PHE A 155 -6.07 3.64 -1.62
N SER A 156 -5.32 3.67 -0.51
CA SER A 156 -3.93 4.13 -0.51
C SER A 156 -3.03 3.19 -1.31
N PHE A 157 -3.24 1.88 -1.23
CA PHE A 157 -2.49 0.90 -2.02
C PHE A 157 -2.88 0.97 -3.50
N GLN A 158 -4.19 1.08 -3.80
CA GLN A 158 -4.66 1.24 -5.18
C GLN A 158 -4.04 2.48 -5.85
N TYR A 159 -4.03 3.61 -5.13
CA TYR A 159 -3.36 4.82 -5.60
C TYR A 159 -1.88 4.60 -5.91
N ALA A 160 -1.17 3.85 -5.06
CA ALA A 160 0.25 3.55 -5.29
C ALA A 160 0.47 2.67 -6.53
N LEU A 161 -0.44 1.70 -6.78
CA LEU A 161 -0.41 0.90 -8.01
C LEU A 161 -0.67 1.75 -9.24
N ASP A 162 -1.68 2.62 -9.19
CA ASP A 162 -2.03 3.48 -10.33
C ASP A 162 -0.88 4.44 -10.66
N LEU A 163 -0.21 5.00 -9.64
CA LEU A 163 0.99 5.82 -9.82
C LEU A 163 2.14 5.02 -10.44
N GLN A 164 2.37 3.78 -10.01
CA GLN A 164 3.38 2.91 -10.60
C GLN A 164 3.07 2.58 -12.06
N LYS A 165 1.81 2.28 -12.38
CA LYS A 165 1.35 2.02 -13.76
C LYS A 165 1.57 3.24 -14.65
N GLU A 166 1.24 4.44 -14.15
CA GLU A 166 1.45 5.69 -14.87
C GLU A 166 2.92 5.87 -15.26
N ILE A 167 3.86 5.58 -14.35
CA ILE A 167 5.30 5.69 -14.63
C ILE A 167 5.75 4.63 -15.64
N MET A 168 5.31 3.38 -15.47
CA MET A 168 5.65 2.30 -16.40
C MET A 168 5.12 2.57 -17.80
N ASN A 169 3.91 3.13 -17.92
CA ASN A 169 3.32 3.49 -19.20
C ASN A 169 4.02 4.66 -19.88
N ASN A 170 4.76 5.50 -19.13
CA ASN A 170 5.56 6.57 -19.71
C ASN A 170 7.00 6.16 -20.03
N SER A 171 7.42 4.94 -19.70
CA SER A 171 8.73 4.42 -20.10
C SER A 171 8.71 3.97 -21.55
N VAL A 172 9.60 4.55 -22.35
CA VAL A 172 9.68 4.33 -23.81
C VAL A 172 10.13 2.90 -24.08
N ILE A 173 11.12 2.41 -23.33
CA ILE A 173 11.64 1.05 -23.50
C ILE A 173 10.62 0.00 -23.10
N LEU A 174 9.85 0.23 -22.03
CA LEU A 174 8.78 -0.68 -21.61
C LEU A 174 7.65 -0.72 -22.64
N GLN A 175 7.22 0.43 -23.16
CA GLN A 175 6.23 0.49 -24.24
C GLN A 175 6.69 -0.29 -25.47
N LEU A 176 7.90 -0.04 -25.97
CA LEU A 176 8.45 -0.71 -27.14
C LEU A 176 8.63 -2.23 -26.91
N THR A 177 9.04 -2.62 -25.70
CA THR A 177 9.18 -4.03 -25.31
C THR A 177 7.82 -4.73 -25.28
N ASP A 178 6.79 -4.08 -24.71
CA ASP A 178 5.44 -4.64 -24.64
C ASP A 178 4.77 -4.74 -26.02
N ILE A 179 4.98 -3.74 -26.88
CA ILE A 179 4.55 -3.77 -28.28
C ILE A 179 5.23 -4.93 -29.02
N THR A 180 6.55 -5.08 -28.86
CA THR A 180 7.32 -6.17 -29.46
C THR A 180 6.86 -7.54 -28.95
N ALA A 181 6.61 -7.67 -27.65
CA ALA A 181 6.05 -8.89 -27.05
C ALA A 181 4.66 -9.21 -27.63
N GLY A 182 3.81 -8.19 -27.79
CA GLY A 182 2.51 -8.31 -28.44
C GLY A 182 2.60 -8.84 -29.88
N PHE A 183 3.54 -8.32 -30.67
CA PHE A 183 3.81 -8.84 -32.03
C PHE A 183 4.29 -10.31 -32.03
N LEU A 184 5.03 -10.71 -30.99
CA LEU A 184 5.52 -12.08 -30.83
C LEU A 184 4.47 -13.03 -30.20
N GLY A 185 3.27 -12.53 -29.88
CA GLY A 185 2.22 -13.31 -29.23
C GLY A 185 2.52 -13.67 -27.76
N VAL A 186 3.43 -12.94 -27.13
CA VAL A 186 3.83 -13.13 -25.72
C VAL A 186 3.27 -11.98 -24.88
N GLY A 187 2.82 -12.25 -23.65
CA GLY A 187 2.35 -11.20 -22.75
C GLY A 187 3.46 -10.19 -22.42
N GLY A 188 3.17 -8.90 -22.50
CA GLY A 188 4.11 -7.81 -22.20
C GLY A 188 4.57 -7.81 -20.73
N PHE A 189 5.79 -7.33 -20.49
CA PHE A 189 6.39 -7.24 -19.17
C PHE A 189 5.60 -6.32 -18.23
N SER A 190 5.05 -5.20 -18.73
CA SER A 190 4.23 -4.29 -17.91
C SER A 190 2.95 -4.97 -17.43
N SER A 191 2.30 -5.74 -18.30
CA SER A 191 1.09 -6.48 -17.97
C SER A 191 1.33 -7.56 -16.91
N MET A 192 2.45 -8.29 -17.00
CA MET A 192 2.82 -9.31 -16.02
C MET A 192 3.11 -8.69 -14.66
N PHE A 193 3.89 -7.61 -14.64
CA PHE A 193 4.21 -6.89 -13.41
C PHE A 193 2.95 -6.34 -12.73
N THR A 194 2.06 -5.71 -13.51
CA THR A 194 0.77 -5.21 -13.03
C THR A 194 -0.09 -6.32 -12.41
N ASN A 195 -0.25 -7.44 -13.12
CA ASN A 195 -1.05 -8.56 -12.65
C ASN A 195 -0.51 -9.19 -11.35
N MET A 196 0.82 -9.25 -11.19
CA MET A 196 1.45 -9.74 -9.95
C MET A 196 1.12 -8.86 -8.74
N PHE A 197 1.16 -7.54 -8.90
CA PHE A 197 0.83 -6.59 -7.84
C PHE A 197 -0.67 -6.58 -7.53
N GLU A 198 -1.53 -6.66 -8.54
CA GLU A 198 -2.97 -6.82 -8.36
C GLU A 198 -3.32 -8.14 -7.65
N PHE A 199 -2.60 -9.21 -7.93
CA PHE A 199 -2.79 -10.48 -7.22
C PHE A 199 -2.36 -10.38 -5.74
N ALA A 200 -1.19 -9.77 -5.46
CA ALA A 200 -0.74 -9.53 -4.10
C ALA A 200 -1.74 -8.68 -3.30
N PHE A 201 -2.38 -7.72 -3.96
CA PHE A 201 -3.44 -6.89 -3.40
C PHE A 201 -4.67 -7.70 -2.99
N TRP A 202 -5.15 -8.60 -3.84
CA TRP A 202 -6.28 -9.48 -3.51
C TRP A 202 -6.02 -10.35 -2.29
N ILE A 203 -4.79 -10.85 -2.15
CA ILE A 203 -4.37 -11.63 -0.97
C ILE A 203 -4.45 -10.77 0.30
N ILE A 204 -3.97 -9.52 0.25
CA ILE A 204 -4.00 -8.60 1.39
C ILE A 204 -5.44 -8.27 1.80
N LEU A 205 -6.31 -7.98 0.83
CA LEU A 205 -7.72 -7.69 1.09
C LEU A 205 -8.43 -8.89 1.72
N PHE A 206 -8.17 -10.09 1.21
CA PHE A 206 -8.71 -11.33 1.76
C PHE A 206 -8.21 -11.58 3.19
N ALA A 207 -6.93 -11.32 3.46
CA ALA A 207 -6.35 -11.45 4.80
C ALA A 207 -6.97 -10.45 5.79
N LEU A 208 -7.19 -9.19 5.39
CA LEU A 208 -7.88 -8.19 6.20
C LEU A 208 -9.33 -8.59 6.48
N PHE A 209 -10.05 -9.11 5.47
CA PHE A 209 -11.41 -9.58 5.64
C PHE A 209 -11.53 -10.72 6.67
N ILE A 210 -10.66 -11.73 6.60
CA ILE A 210 -10.62 -12.81 7.59
C ILE A 210 -10.34 -12.25 8.99
N ASN A 211 -9.37 -11.33 9.10
CA ASN A 211 -9.04 -10.71 10.39
C ASN A 211 -10.22 -9.90 10.93
N HIS A 212 -11.02 -9.23 10.10
CA HIS A 212 -12.24 -8.54 10.51
C HIS A 212 -13.28 -9.47 11.11
N LEU A 213 -13.49 -10.65 10.51
CA LEU A 213 -14.40 -11.66 11.05
C LEU A 213 -13.95 -12.17 12.43
N LEU A 214 -12.64 -12.40 12.59
CA LEU A 214 -12.06 -12.81 13.87
C LEU A 214 -12.13 -11.69 14.90
N TYR A 215 -11.88 -10.45 14.47
CA TYR A 215 -11.95 -9.25 15.27
C TYR A 215 -13.37 -9.00 15.81
N HIS A 216 -14.40 -9.06 14.95
CA HIS A 216 -15.79 -8.92 15.37
C HIS A 216 -16.17 -9.89 16.50
N ARG A 217 -15.77 -11.16 16.37
CA ARG A 217 -16.02 -12.18 17.40
C ARG A 217 -15.29 -11.86 18.71
N ALA A 218 -14.02 -11.45 18.63
CA ALA A 218 -13.22 -11.08 19.78
C ALA A 218 -13.78 -9.82 20.48
N LEU A 219 -14.21 -8.83 19.71
CA LEU A 219 -14.79 -7.57 20.17
C LEU A 219 -16.13 -7.81 20.87
N ASN A 220 -16.96 -8.71 20.33
CA ASN A 220 -18.18 -9.12 21.01
C ASN A 220 -17.87 -9.74 22.37
N LYS A 221 -16.99 -10.76 22.41
CA LYS A 221 -16.60 -11.45 23.66
C LYS A 221 -16.03 -10.45 24.68
N TYR A 222 -15.20 -9.51 24.23
CA TYR A 222 -14.60 -8.49 25.08
C TYR A 222 -15.64 -7.58 25.74
N TYR A 223 -16.57 -7.04 24.96
CA TYR A 223 -17.59 -6.14 25.50
C TYR A 223 -18.69 -6.86 26.31
N THR A 224 -18.97 -8.13 26.05
CA THR A 224 -20.02 -8.88 26.78
C THR A 224 -19.55 -9.52 28.08
N SER A 225 -18.25 -9.78 28.27
CA SER A 225 -17.75 -10.58 29.40
C SER A 225 -17.65 -9.83 30.76
N ASN A 226 -18.17 -8.60 30.88
CA ASN A 226 -18.42 -7.90 32.16
C ASN A 226 -19.90 -7.51 32.35
N ARG A 227 -20.82 -8.23 31.71
CA ARG A 227 -22.25 -8.17 32.07
C ARG A 227 -22.64 -9.42 32.83
#